data_AF-A0A4V1R119-F1
#
_entry.id   AF-A0A4V1R119-F1
#
_cell.length_a   1.000
_cell.length_b   1.000
_cell.length_c   1.000
_cell.angle_alpha   90.00
_cell.angle_beta   90.00
_cell.angle_gamma   90.00
#
_symmetry.space_group_name_H-M   'P 1'
#
loop_
_entity.id
_entity.type
_entity.pdbx_description
1 polymer ?
#
loop_
_entity_poly.entity_id
_entity_poly.type
_entity_poly.pdbx_seq_one_letter_code
_entity_poly.pdbx_strand_id
1 'polypeptide(L)'
;MAECQPQNPALFAEKTREISRVYRSAPLLPTFGVHVVSLDEMTGIQAMERLHSTLPMKPGLVERREFEYVRHGTLSLIAGLEVATGKLVSSTMAPTRNEVDFAPNDGSFEF
;
A
#
# COMPACT_ATOMS: atom_id res chain seq x y z
N MET A 1 17.41 -3.30 -10.15
CA MET A 1 16.94 -2.32 -9.14
C MET A 1 17.98 -1.22 -9.04
N ALA A 2 17.63 0.05 -9.26
CA ALA A 2 18.61 1.13 -9.23
C ALA A 2 19.00 1.44 -7.78
N GLU A 3 20.23 1.15 -7.38
CA GLU A 3 20.72 1.45 -6.02
C GLU A 3 20.75 2.95 -5.75
N CYS A 4 19.88 3.43 -4.88
CA CYS A 4 19.88 4.81 -4.44
C CYS A 4 21.01 5.00 -3.41
N GLN A 5 22.09 5.70 -3.79
CA GLN A 5 23.22 6.00 -2.90
C GLN A 5 23.11 7.44 -2.37
N PRO A 6 22.47 7.68 -1.20
CA PRO A 6 22.24 9.03 -0.68
C PRO A 6 23.53 9.76 -0.28
N GLN A 7 24.65 9.04 -0.19
CA GLN A 7 25.97 9.56 0.18
C GLN A 7 26.65 10.32 -0.98
N ASN A 8 26.15 10.20 -2.20
CA ASN A 8 26.62 10.96 -3.37
C ASN A 8 25.46 11.78 -3.97
N PRO A 9 25.36 13.08 -3.65
CA PRO A 9 24.25 13.94 -4.09
C PRO A 9 24.09 14.03 -5.60
N ALA A 10 25.18 13.99 -6.37
CA ALA A 10 25.13 14.08 -7.83
C ALA A 10 24.51 12.82 -8.45
N LEU A 11 24.97 11.64 -8.01
CA LEU A 11 24.43 10.34 -8.44
C LEU A 11 22.98 10.16 -8.00
N PHE A 12 22.64 10.61 -6.79
CA PHE A 12 21.27 10.59 -6.28
C PHE A 12 20.33 11.45 -7.14
N ALA A 13 20.74 12.67 -7.48
CA ALA A 13 19.94 13.58 -8.30
C ALA A 13 19.72 13.03 -9.71
N GLU A 14 20.74 12.39 -10.30
CA GLU A 14 20.63 11.73 -11.60
C GLU A 14 19.61 10.59 -11.58
N LYS A 15 19.73 9.66 -10.63
CA LYS A 15 18.79 8.53 -10.50
C LYS A 15 17.36 8.99 -10.18
N THR A 16 17.22 9.99 -9.33
CA THR A 16 15.91 10.58 -9.03
C THR A 16 15.26 11.11 -10.31
N ARG A 17 16.02 11.85 -11.12
CA ARG A 17 15.54 12.38 -12.40
C ARG A 17 15.15 11.27 -13.37
N GLU A 18 15.92 10.18 -13.41
CA GLU A 18 15.61 9.00 -14.23
C GLU A 18 14.27 8.36 -13.81
N ILE A 19 14.08 8.06 -12.53
CA ILE A 19 12.85 7.47 -12.01
C ILE A 19 11.66 8.42 -12.21
N SER A 20 11.81 9.71 -11.89
CA SER A 20 10.75 10.70 -12.08
C SER A 20 10.32 10.83 -13.55
N ARG A 21 11.22 10.61 -14.52
CA ARG A 21 10.85 10.57 -15.94
C ARG A 21 9.90 9.42 -16.25
N VAL A 22 10.10 8.23 -15.67
CA VAL A 22 9.20 7.09 -15.84
C VAL A 22 7.79 7.42 -15.36
N TYR A 23 7.67 7.98 -14.15
CA TYR A 23 6.38 8.40 -13.58
C TYR A 23 5.72 9.50 -14.42
N ARG A 24 6.49 10.49 -14.88
CA ARG A 24 5.98 11.58 -15.73
C ARG A 24 5.45 11.08 -17.06
N SER A 25 6.08 10.05 -17.63
CA SER A 25 5.68 9.45 -18.90
C SER A 25 4.56 8.41 -18.75
N ALA A 26 4.24 7.97 -17.53
CA ALA A 26 3.27 6.91 -17.26
C ALA A 26 1.92 7.08 -17.99
N PRO A 27 1.30 8.27 -18.10
CA PRO A 27 0.02 8.40 -18.83
C PRO A 27 0.08 8.07 -20.32
N LEU A 28 1.26 8.15 -20.96
CA LEU A 28 1.42 7.91 -22.41
C LEU A 28 1.86 6.48 -22.73
N LEU A 29 2.55 5.82 -21.80
CA LEU A 29 3.15 4.51 -21.98
C LEU A 29 2.17 3.37 -22.28
N PRO A 30 0.91 3.37 -21.79
CA PRO A 30 -0.09 2.35 -22.14
C PRO A 30 -0.38 2.27 -23.65
N THR A 31 -0.22 3.37 -24.40
CA THR A 31 -0.35 3.37 -25.87
C THR A 31 0.67 2.47 -26.57
N PHE A 32 1.78 2.18 -25.89
CA PHE A 32 2.85 1.31 -26.35
C PHE A 32 2.83 -0.06 -25.65
N GLY A 33 1.78 -0.39 -24.92
CA GLY A 33 1.68 -1.62 -24.13
C GLY A 33 2.62 -1.65 -22.92
N VAL A 34 3.03 -0.49 -22.41
CA VAL A 34 3.92 -0.38 -21.25
C VAL A 34 3.14 0.17 -20.06
N HIS A 35 3.07 -0.61 -18.98
CA HIS A 35 2.42 -0.20 -17.73
C HIS A 35 3.48 0.20 -16.69
N VAL A 36 3.22 1.29 -15.99
CA VAL A 36 4.05 1.74 -14.86
C VAL A 36 3.27 1.47 -13.58
N VAL A 37 3.86 0.65 -12.71
CA VAL A 37 3.24 0.23 -11.45
C VAL A 37 4.10 0.69 -10.30
N SER A 38 3.46 1.36 -9.34
CA SER A 38 4.04 1.68 -8.05
C SER A 38 3.57 0.63 -7.04
N LEU A 39 4.51 -0.09 -6.45
CA LEU A 39 4.24 -1.02 -5.36
C LEU A 39 4.56 -0.34 -4.04
N ASP A 40 3.67 -0.49 -3.06
CA ASP A 40 3.91 -0.05 -1.69
C ASP A 40 3.43 -1.11 -0.69
N GLU A 41 4.02 -1.09 0.50
CA GLU A 41 3.67 -1.99 1.60
C GLU A 41 3.21 -1.20 2.83
N MET A 42 2.05 -1.57 3.36
CA MET A 42 1.59 -1.13 4.68
C MET A 42 1.62 -2.33 5.61
N THR A 43 2.72 -2.46 6.34
CA THR A 43 2.93 -3.51 7.34
C THR A 43 2.39 -3.08 8.70
N GLY A 44 2.13 -4.04 9.59
CA GLY A 44 1.81 -3.68 10.97
C GLY A 44 0.35 -3.27 11.21
N ILE A 45 -0.55 -3.50 10.25
CA ILE A 45 -1.96 -3.11 10.36
C ILE A 45 -2.63 -3.96 11.44
N GLN A 46 -3.00 -3.36 12.56
CA GLN A 46 -3.65 -4.06 13.66
C GLN A 46 -5.13 -4.27 13.35
N ALA A 47 -5.57 -5.52 13.37
CA ALA A 47 -6.97 -5.86 13.32
C ALA A 47 -7.57 -5.69 14.73
N MET A 48 -8.15 -4.52 14.99
CA MET A 48 -8.75 -4.17 16.29
C MET A 48 -10.27 -4.25 16.23
N GLU A 49 -10.85 -4.96 17.20
CA GLU A 49 -12.29 -4.99 17.45
C GLU A 49 -12.55 -4.43 18.85
N ARG A 50 -13.60 -3.61 19.01
CA ARG A 50 -13.99 -3.13 20.34
C ARG A 50 -14.55 -4.28 21.16
N LEU A 51 -14.17 -4.40 22.43
CA LEU A 51 -14.63 -5.48 23.30
C LEU A 51 -16.16 -5.46 23.49
N HIS A 52 -16.75 -4.26 23.52
CA HIS A 52 -18.18 -4.04 23.65
C HIS A 52 -18.70 -3.06 22.58
N SER A 53 -19.98 -3.18 22.25
CA SER A 53 -20.66 -2.26 21.34
C SER A 53 -20.72 -0.84 21.91
N THR A 54 -20.62 0.17 21.04
CA THR A 54 -20.86 1.57 21.41
C THR A 54 -22.25 1.74 22.01
N LEU A 55 -22.32 2.38 23.18
CA LEU A 55 -23.60 2.71 23.81
C LEU A 55 -24.14 4.01 23.23
N PRO A 56 -25.41 4.04 22.77
CA PRO A 56 -26.01 5.23 22.19
C PRO A 56 -26.19 6.33 23.24
N MET A 57 -26.30 7.57 22.77
CA MET A 57 -26.64 8.72 23.62
C MET A 57 -27.99 8.52 24.32
N LYS A 58 -28.08 9.00 25.55
CA LYS A 58 -29.33 9.10 26.32
C LYS A 58 -29.41 10.48 26.97
N PRO A 59 -30.59 11.01 27.31
CA PRO A 59 -30.67 12.29 28.03
C PRO A 59 -29.76 12.30 29.27
N GLY A 60 -28.87 13.30 29.37
CA GLY A 60 -27.87 13.41 30.43
C GLY A 60 -26.60 12.55 30.26
N LEU A 61 -26.48 11.79 29.16
CA LEU A 61 -25.39 10.86 28.89
C LEU A 61 -24.91 10.97 27.43
N VAL A 62 -23.65 11.36 27.25
CA VAL A 62 -22.98 11.37 25.94
C VAL A 62 -22.75 9.95 25.42
N GLU A 63 -22.47 9.83 24.12
CA GLU A 63 -22.09 8.57 23.48
C GLU A 63 -20.87 7.98 24.19
N ARG A 64 -20.93 6.69 24.53
CA ARG A 64 -19.82 5.99 25.18
C ARG A 64 -19.28 4.94 24.22
N ARG A 65 -18.08 5.19 23.72
CA ARG A 65 -17.30 4.22 22.94
C ARG A 65 -16.46 3.39 23.88
N GLU A 66 -16.50 2.08 23.73
CA GLU A 66 -15.62 1.18 24.45
C GLU A 66 -14.16 1.50 24.11
N PHE A 67 -13.33 1.58 25.16
CA PHE A 67 -11.90 1.89 25.04
C PHE A 67 -11.05 0.62 24.98
N GLU A 68 -11.56 -0.49 25.52
CA GLU A 68 -10.92 -1.80 25.42
C GLU A 68 -11.13 -2.44 24.05
N TYR A 69 -10.12 -3.16 23.58
CA TYR A 69 -10.12 -3.79 22.27
C TYR A 69 -9.52 -5.19 22.32
N VAL A 70 -10.06 -6.07 21.48
CA VAL A 70 -9.51 -7.39 21.17
C VAL A 70 -8.56 -7.24 19.99
N ARG A 71 -7.35 -7.79 20.14
CA ARG A 71 -6.35 -7.82 19.07
C ARG A 71 -6.46 -9.13 18.32
N HIS A 72 -6.80 -9.05 17.03
CA HIS A 72 -6.86 -10.22 16.12
C HIS A 72 -5.54 -10.50 15.40
N GLY A 73 -4.45 -9.90 15.88
CA GLY A 73 -3.15 -9.95 15.24
C GLY A 73 -2.92 -8.78 14.29
N THR A 74 -1.96 -8.98 13.38
CA THR A 74 -1.41 -7.95 12.52
C THR A 74 -1.46 -8.44 11.08
N LEU A 75 -1.84 -7.56 10.16
CA LEU A 75 -1.81 -7.81 8.72
C LEU A 75 -0.80 -6.89 8.04
N SER A 76 -0.27 -7.36 6.92
CA SER A 76 0.52 -6.59 5.97
C SER A 76 -0.25 -6.51 4.66
N LEU A 77 -0.41 -5.30 4.16
CA LEU A 77 -0.95 -5.02 2.83
C LEU A 77 0.21 -4.74 1.88
N ILE A 78 0.20 -5.36 0.71
CA ILE A 78 1.05 -5.02 -0.43
C ILE A 78 0.11 -4.66 -1.57
N ALA A 79 0.31 -3.50 -2.19
CA ALA A 79 -0.60 -2.99 -3.22
C ALA A 79 0.17 -2.44 -4.43
N GLY A 80 -0.24 -2.85 -5.63
CA GLY A 80 0.25 -2.34 -6.91
C GLY A 80 -0.72 -1.32 -7.49
N LEU A 81 -0.27 -0.08 -7.63
CA LEU A 81 -1.02 1.01 -8.25
C LEU A 81 -0.52 1.24 -9.68
N GLU A 82 -1.40 1.14 -10.67
CA GLU A 82 -1.11 1.60 -12.02
C GLU A 82 -1.09 3.13 -12.05
N VAL A 83 0.08 3.70 -12.31
CA VAL A 83 0.31 5.16 -12.22
C VAL A 83 -0.50 5.93 -13.26
N ALA A 84 -0.73 5.35 -14.43
CA ALA A 84 -1.46 5.99 -15.52
C ALA A 84 -2.94 6.20 -15.21
N THR A 85 -3.58 5.23 -14.57
CA THR A 85 -5.04 5.21 -14.31
C THR A 85 -5.40 5.52 -12.86
N GLY A 86 -4.45 5.36 -11.94
CA GLY A 86 -4.68 5.45 -10.50
C GLY A 86 -5.45 4.26 -9.93
N LYS A 87 -5.56 3.15 -10.67
CA LYS A 87 -6.26 1.94 -10.20
C LYS A 87 -5.29 0.97 -9.55
N LEU A 88 -5.80 0.21 -8.57
CA LEU A 88 -5.09 -0.94 -8.04
C LEU A 88 -5.18 -2.08 -9.05
N VAL A 89 -4.02 -2.61 -9.46
CA VAL A 89 -3.90 -3.76 -10.37
C VAL A 89 -3.65 -5.06 -9.61
N SER A 90 -3.14 -4.96 -8.39
CA SER A 90 -2.94 -6.09 -7.49
C SER A 90 -2.98 -5.62 -6.04
N SER A 91 -3.46 -6.48 -5.16
CA SER A 91 -3.31 -6.30 -3.72
C SER A 91 -3.31 -7.64 -2.98
N THR A 92 -2.42 -7.76 -2.01
CA THR A 92 -2.33 -8.91 -1.11
C THR A 92 -2.44 -8.42 0.31
N MET A 93 -3.23 -9.11 1.13
CA MET A 93 -3.32 -8.83 2.56
C MET A 93 -3.14 -10.13 3.34
N ALA A 94 -2.04 -10.23 4.08
CA ALA A 94 -1.63 -11.46 4.75
C ALA A 94 -1.05 -11.19 6.15
N PRO A 95 -1.03 -12.17 7.07
CA PRO A 95 -0.36 -12.04 8.36
C PRO A 95 1.17 -11.88 8.25
N THR A 96 1.75 -12.33 7.14
CA THR A 96 3.18 -12.27 6.87
C THR A 96 3.53 -11.19 5.85
N ARG A 97 4.84 -10.95 5.70
CA ARG A 97 5.43 -10.10 4.66
C ARG A 97 6.57 -10.87 4.01
N ASN A 98 6.22 -11.78 3.12
CA ASN A 98 7.17 -12.63 2.40
C ASN A 98 7.08 -12.44 0.86
N GLU A 99 7.95 -13.11 0.13
CA GLU A 99 7.99 -13.05 -1.34
C GLU A 99 6.70 -13.59 -2.00
N VAL A 100 6.07 -14.60 -1.39
CA VAL A 100 4.80 -15.15 -1.86
C VAL A 100 3.68 -14.11 -1.72
N ASP A 101 3.71 -13.31 -0.64
CA ASP A 101 2.76 -12.22 -0.43
C ASP A 101 2.99 -11.07 -1.44
N PHE A 102 4.24 -10.85 -1.86
CA PHE A 102 4.62 -9.80 -2.81
C PHE A 102 4.28 -10.15 -4.26
N ALA A 103 4.53 -11.39 -4.67
CA ALA A 103 4.27 -11.89 -6.01
C ALA A 103 3.54 -13.24 -5.93
N PRO A 104 2.21 -13.21 -5.70
CA PRO A 104 1.45 -14.44 -5.58
C PRO A 104 1.38 -15.15 -6.93
N ASN A 105 1.54 -16.49 -6.93
CA ASN A 105 1.54 -17.30 -8.14
C ASN A 105 0.14 -17.52 -8.76
N ASP A 106 -0.86 -16.78 -8.28
CA ASP A 106 -2.28 -16.94 -8.63
C ASP A 106 -2.73 -16.09 -9.82
N GLY A 107 -1.82 -15.31 -10.41
CA GLY A 107 -2.14 -14.41 -11.52
C GLY A 107 -2.77 -13.09 -11.09
N SER A 108 -2.69 -12.72 -9.81
CA SER A 108 -3.20 -11.46 -9.23
C SER A 108 -2.66 -10.16 -9.85
N PHE A 109 -1.74 -10.24 -10.81
CA PHE A 109 -1.29 -9.11 -11.63
C PHE A 109 -1.85 -9.25 -13.05
N GLU A 110 -3.00 -8.61 -13.31
CA GLU A 110 -3.56 -8.47 -14.67
C GLU A 110 -3.41 -7.01 -15.13
N PHE A 111 -2.93 -6.82 -16.38
CA PHE A 111 -2.77 -5.53 -17.06
C PHE A 111 -3.57 -5.51 -18.36
#